data_AF-A0A2D4HCX4-F1
#
_entry.id   AF-A0A2D4HCX4-F1
#
_cell.length_a   1.000
_cell.length_b   1.000
_cell.length_c   1.000
_cell.angle_alpha   90.00
_cell.angle_beta   90.00
_cell.angle_gamma   90.00
#
_symmetry.space_group_name_H-M   'P 1'
#
loop_
_entity.id
_entity.type
_entity.pdbx_description
1 polymer ?
#
loop_
_entity_poly.entity_id
_entity_poly.type
_entity_poly.pdbx_seq_one_letter_code
_entity_poly.pdbx_strand_id
1 'polypeptide(L)'
;SCRRSEAAGRAGAGGRRAMNTIKNVPARVLSRRVGHSLEAEREQFDKNQAISISKAINTLEVPVKEKHARRIILGTHHEKGAFTFWSYAIGLPLPSSAILSWKFCHVLHKVLRDGHPNVLQDCQRHRSNIRETGDLWGHLHDRYGQLVNIYTKLLLTKISFHVKHPQFPPGLEVSDEMLEKAAGTDVNNIFQLTVEMFDYMDCELKLAESVFRQLNTSMAISQMSAVQCRLAPLIQVIQDCSHLYHYTVKLMFNLHSCLPADTLQGHRDRFHEQFRR
;
A
#
# COMPACT_ATOMS: atom_id res chain seq x y z
N SER A 1 -75.56 7.62 -88.46
CA SER A 1 -74.50 6.63 -88.22
C SER A 1 -74.73 5.88 -86.91
N CYS A 2 -75.15 4.61 -86.98
CA CYS A 2 -75.08 3.60 -85.89
C CYS A 2 -73.61 3.17 -85.65
N ARG A 3 -73.14 2.39 -84.65
CA ARG A 3 -73.62 1.58 -83.47
C ARG A 3 -72.33 1.24 -82.64
N ARG A 4 -72.23 0.64 -81.44
CA ARG A 4 -73.06 0.25 -80.26
C ARG A 4 -72.06 -0.27 -79.18
N SER A 5 -72.45 -0.34 -77.88
CA SER A 5 -71.98 -1.34 -76.88
C SER A 5 -70.52 -1.32 -76.36
N GLU A 6 -70.15 -1.87 -75.17
CA GLU A 6 -70.89 -2.35 -73.97
C GLU A 6 -69.98 -2.51 -72.71
N ALA A 7 -70.63 -2.72 -71.54
CA ALA A 7 -70.24 -3.56 -70.39
C ALA A 7 -68.87 -3.44 -69.64
N ALA A 8 -68.94 -2.86 -68.44
CA ALA A 8 -68.54 -3.39 -67.13
C ALA A 8 -67.31 -4.35 -66.93
N GLY A 9 -66.24 -3.82 -66.32
CA GLY A 9 -65.91 -4.07 -64.90
C GLY A 9 -65.04 -5.28 -64.47
N ARG A 10 -63.95 -5.01 -63.73
CA ARG A 10 -63.44 -5.80 -62.57
C ARG A 10 -62.31 -5.06 -61.82
N ALA A 11 -62.02 -5.50 -60.59
CA ALA A 11 -60.95 -4.96 -59.73
C ALA A 11 -59.67 -5.85 -59.77
N GLY A 12 -58.51 -5.30 -59.40
CA GLY A 12 -57.26 -6.07 -59.33
C GLY A 12 -56.07 -5.34 -58.69
N ALA A 13 -55.56 -5.92 -57.58
CA ALA A 13 -54.24 -5.77 -56.95
C ALA A 13 -53.34 -4.56 -57.30
N GLY A 14 -53.14 -3.65 -56.33
CA GLY A 14 -52.08 -2.65 -56.39
C GLY A 14 -50.70 -3.23 -56.03
N GLY A 15 -49.79 -3.32 -57.01
CA GLY A 15 -48.38 -3.68 -56.79
C GLY A 15 -47.44 -2.63 -57.36
N ARG A 16 -46.62 -1.99 -56.52
CA ARG A 16 -45.55 -1.06 -56.95
C ARG A 16 -44.22 -1.34 -56.25
N ARG A 17 -43.43 -2.21 -56.88
CA ARG A 17 -41.97 -2.01 -57.02
C ARG A 17 -41.74 -1.18 -58.28
N ALA A 18 -40.69 -0.37 -58.41
CA ALA A 18 -39.72 0.08 -57.41
C ALA A 18 -39.07 1.38 -57.90
N MET A 19 -38.54 2.18 -56.97
CA MET A 19 -37.25 2.86 -57.14
C MET A 19 -36.78 3.43 -55.80
N ASN A 20 -35.62 2.97 -55.33
CA ASN A 20 -34.58 3.86 -54.83
C ASN A 20 -33.26 3.11 -54.71
N THR A 21 -32.21 3.68 -55.29
CA THR A 21 -30.85 3.16 -55.26
C THR A 21 -30.13 3.69 -54.02
N ILE A 22 -29.55 2.79 -53.21
CA ILE A 22 -28.28 2.91 -52.46
C ILE A 22 -28.16 1.64 -51.61
N LYS A 23 -26.99 0.96 -51.64
CA LYS A 23 -26.76 -0.28 -50.88
C LYS A 23 -26.15 0.03 -49.51
N ASN A 24 -26.69 -0.59 -48.46
CA ASN A 24 -26.16 -0.49 -47.09
C ASN A 24 -24.77 -1.15 -46.96
N VAL A 25 -23.83 -0.44 -46.33
CA VAL A 25 -22.70 -0.98 -45.55
C VAL A 25 -22.37 0.04 -44.43
N PRO A 26 -21.69 -0.34 -43.33
CA PRO A 26 -22.42 -0.56 -42.07
C PRO A 26 -22.17 0.51 -41.00
N ALA A 27 -22.98 0.48 -39.94
CA ALA A 27 -22.84 1.36 -38.79
C ALA A 27 -21.48 1.18 -38.09
N ARG A 28 -20.66 2.25 -38.08
CA ARG A 28 -19.34 2.26 -37.41
C ARG A 28 -19.15 3.48 -36.49
N VAL A 29 -20.18 3.81 -35.70
CA VAL A 29 -20.21 4.96 -34.77
C VAL A 29 -20.26 4.51 -33.31
N LEU A 30 -19.31 3.66 -32.89
CA LEU A 30 -19.12 3.28 -31.48
C LEU A 30 -17.71 3.55 -30.93
N SER A 31 -16.70 3.80 -31.77
CA SER A 31 -15.31 3.96 -31.32
C SER A 31 -15.02 5.33 -30.64
N ARG A 32 -15.71 6.41 -31.05
CA ARG A 32 -15.31 7.79 -30.68
C ARG A 32 -15.89 8.32 -29.36
N ARG A 33 -16.80 7.61 -28.69
CA ARG A 33 -17.34 8.01 -27.36
C ARG A 33 -16.65 7.32 -26.18
N VAL A 34 -16.14 6.11 -26.38
CA VAL A 34 -15.55 5.31 -25.29
C VAL A 34 -14.25 5.93 -24.78
N GLY A 35 -13.39 6.45 -25.67
CA GLY A 35 -12.12 7.08 -25.28
C GLY A 35 -12.28 8.23 -24.28
N HIS A 36 -13.15 9.21 -24.59
CA HIS A 36 -13.43 10.32 -23.67
C HIS A 36 -14.06 9.89 -22.34
N SER A 37 -14.80 8.78 -22.30
CA SER A 37 -15.34 8.26 -21.03
C SER A 37 -14.21 7.73 -20.15
N LEU A 38 -13.37 6.84 -20.69
CA LEU A 38 -12.26 6.23 -19.95
C LEU A 38 -11.20 7.27 -19.50
N GLU A 39 -10.98 8.31 -20.30
CA GLU A 39 -10.08 9.42 -19.95
C GLU A 39 -10.66 10.28 -18.81
N ALA A 40 -11.94 10.65 -18.88
CA ALA A 40 -12.62 11.38 -17.80
C ALA A 40 -12.78 10.56 -16.51
N GLU A 41 -13.02 9.24 -16.63
CA GLU A 41 -13.05 8.30 -15.51
C GLU A 41 -11.67 8.22 -14.81
N ARG A 42 -10.58 8.22 -15.60
CA ARG A 42 -9.22 8.28 -15.09
C ARG A 42 -8.91 9.61 -14.40
N GLU A 43 -9.18 10.75 -15.03
CA GLU A 43 -8.99 12.07 -14.42
C GLU A 43 -9.77 12.19 -13.10
N GLN A 44 -10.99 11.68 -13.06
CA GLN A 44 -11.83 11.68 -11.86
C GLN A 44 -11.33 10.70 -10.79
N PHE A 45 -10.69 9.58 -11.16
CA PHE A 45 -9.96 8.71 -10.23
C PHE A 45 -8.72 9.42 -9.65
N ASP A 46 -7.85 9.97 -10.49
CA ASP A 46 -6.61 10.64 -10.08
C ASP A 46 -6.91 11.82 -9.14
N LYS A 47 -7.93 12.63 -9.48
CA LYS A 47 -8.48 13.71 -8.63
C LYS A 47 -9.02 13.20 -7.29
N ASN A 48 -9.71 12.05 -7.27
CA ASN A 48 -10.21 11.44 -6.04
C ASN A 48 -9.07 10.88 -5.16
N GLN A 49 -7.98 10.40 -5.76
CA GLN A 49 -6.77 10.00 -5.05
C GLN A 49 -6.03 11.20 -4.49
N ALA A 50 -5.77 12.24 -5.29
CA ALA A 50 -5.16 13.50 -4.85
C ALA A 50 -5.85 14.09 -3.61
N ILE A 51 -7.19 14.14 -3.63
CA ILE A 51 -7.99 14.59 -2.48
C ILE A 51 -7.81 13.65 -1.28
N SER A 52 -7.76 12.33 -1.48
CA SER A 52 -7.61 11.37 -0.39
C SER A 52 -6.23 11.42 0.24
N ILE A 53 -5.16 11.50 -0.56
CA ILE A 53 -3.78 11.73 -0.15
C ILE A 53 -3.69 13.04 0.65
N SER A 54 -4.21 14.14 0.12
CA SER A 54 -4.19 15.45 0.80
C SER A 54 -4.98 15.50 2.12
N LYS A 55 -6.03 14.66 2.27
CA LYS A 55 -6.81 14.58 3.52
C LYS A 55 -6.27 13.54 4.51
N ALA A 56 -5.42 12.61 4.08
CA ALA A 56 -4.68 11.69 4.93
C ALA A 56 -3.36 12.30 5.43
N ILE A 57 -2.56 12.85 4.50
CA ILE A 57 -1.23 13.43 4.73
C ILE A 57 -1.36 14.95 4.69
N ASN A 58 -1.33 15.58 5.86
CA ASN A 58 -1.41 17.04 6.06
C ASN A 58 -0.80 17.44 7.40
N THR A 59 -0.43 18.72 7.52
CA THR A 59 0.24 19.34 8.68
C THR A 59 -0.57 19.34 9.98
N LEU A 60 -1.86 19.01 9.95
CA LEU A 60 -2.72 19.02 11.14
C LEU A 60 -2.37 17.86 12.09
N GLU A 61 -2.15 18.17 13.37
CA GLU A 61 -1.79 17.22 14.44
C GLU A 61 -3.02 16.41 14.92
N VAL A 62 -3.60 15.68 13.97
CA VAL A 62 -4.78 14.82 14.13
C VAL A 62 -4.50 13.48 13.44
N PRO A 63 -5.12 12.37 13.90
CA PRO A 63 -4.93 11.05 13.29
C PRO A 63 -5.21 11.05 11.78
N VAL A 64 -4.53 10.13 11.08
CA VAL A 64 -4.85 9.83 9.68
C VAL A 64 -6.29 9.33 9.63
N LYS A 65 -7.12 9.96 8.79
CA LYS A 65 -8.54 9.61 8.66
C LYS A 65 -8.65 8.32 7.84
N GLU A 66 -8.96 7.20 8.50
CA GLU A 66 -9.03 5.85 7.90
C GLU A 66 -9.84 5.78 6.59
N LYS A 67 -10.94 6.55 6.47
CA LYS A 67 -11.72 6.62 5.21
C LYS A 67 -10.93 7.13 3.99
N HIS A 68 -9.84 7.86 4.21
CA HIS A 68 -8.93 8.33 3.16
C HIS A 68 -7.75 7.37 2.97
N ALA A 69 -7.18 6.82 4.05
CA ALA A 69 -6.17 5.75 3.94
C ALA A 69 -6.71 4.54 3.13
N ARG A 70 -7.92 4.06 3.46
CA ARG A 70 -8.61 2.99 2.73
C ARG A 70 -8.87 3.33 1.26
N ARG A 71 -9.10 4.60 0.90
CA ARG A 71 -9.27 5.03 -0.50
C ARG A 71 -7.96 5.00 -1.28
N ILE A 72 -6.83 5.30 -0.63
CA ILE A 72 -5.49 5.19 -1.22
C ILE A 72 -5.15 3.72 -1.44
N ILE A 73 -5.35 2.87 -0.43
CA ILE A 73 -5.15 1.41 -0.53
C ILE A 73 -5.99 0.80 -1.67
N LEU A 74 -7.29 1.08 -1.70
CA LEU A 74 -8.18 0.64 -2.80
C LEU A 74 -7.78 1.23 -4.16
N GLY A 75 -7.18 2.43 -4.17
CA GLY A 75 -6.55 3.02 -5.35
C GLY A 75 -5.43 2.13 -5.91
N THR A 76 -4.56 1.60 -5.05
CA THR A 76 -3.45 0.76 -5.48
C THR A 76 -3.91 -0.54 -6.15
N HIS A 77 -5.01 -1.13 -5.66
CA HIS A 77 -5.63 -2.32 -6.26
C HIS A 77 -6.34 -2.01 -7.59
N HIS A 78 -6.88 -0.80 -7.75
CA HIS A 78 -7.46 -0.33 -9.00
C HIS A 78 -6.41 -0.09 -10.09
N GLU A 79 -5.28 0.55 -9.75
CA GLU A 79 -4.19 0.84 -10.70
C GLU A 79 -3.13 -0.27 -10.84
N LYS A 80 -3.23 -1.33 -10.03
CA LYS A 80 -2.28 -2.46 -9.93
C LYS A 80 -0.84 -2.05 -9.56
N GLY A 81 -0.68 -1.03 -8.71
CA GLY A 81 0.60 -0.46 -8.27
C GLY A 81 0.36 0.70 -7.30
N ALA A 82 1.38 1.50 -7.00
CA ALA A 82 1.25 2.75 -6.24
C ALA A 82 1.59 3.99 -7.09
N PHE A 83 1.37 3.94 -8.40
CA PHE A 83 1.75 5.01 -9.33
C PHE A 83 1.12 6.36 -8.95
N THR A 84 -0.20 6.41 -8.75
CA THR A 84 -0.92 7.63 -8.40
C THR A 84 -0.68 8.04 -6.95
N PHE A 85 -0.38 7.09 -6.06
CA PHE A 85 0.11 7.46 -4.72
C PHE A 85 1.46 8.20 -4.80
N TRP A 86 2.44 7.63 -5.51
CA TRP A 86 3.78 8.18 -5.57
C TRP A 86 3.87 9.49 -6.35
N SER A 87 3.13 9.64 -7.46
CA SER A 87 3.12 10.87 -8.26
C SER A 87 2.68 12.11 -7.47
N TYR A 88 1.77 11.95 -6.51
CA TYR A 88 1.42 13.01 -5.55
C TYR A 88 2.36 13.05 -4.34
N ALA A 89 2.81 11.89 -3.82
CA ALA A 89 3.64 11.83 -2.61
C ALA A 89 5.00 12.53 -2.77
N ILE A 90 5.66 12.41 -3.93
CA ILE A 90 6.93 13.10 -4.22
C ILE A 90 6.77 14.63 -4.31
N GLY A 91 5.55 15.12 -4.57
CA GLY A 91 5.21 16.55 -4.61
C GLY A 91 4.79 17.13 -3.26
N LEU A 92 4.73 16.33 -2.20
CA LEU A 92 4.43 16.82 -0.85
C LEU A 92 5.63 17.59 -0.29
N PRO A 93 5.42 18.76 0.36
CA PRO A 93 6.50 19.52 0.98
C PRO A 93 6.91 18.90 2.33
N LEU A 94 7.34 17.63 2.33
CA LEU A 94 7.75 16.88 3.52
C LEU A 94 8.77 17.65 4.41
N PRO A 95 9.79 18.34 3.87
CA PRO A 95 10.69 19.18 4.65
C PRO A 95 10.03 20.31 5.46
N SER A 96 8.82 20.75 5.09
CA SER A 96 8.14 21.87 5.76
C SER A 96 7.48 21.48 7.09
N SER A 97 7.28 20.18 7.36
CA SER A 97 6.58 19.73 8.56
C SER A 97 6.86 18.28 8.92
N ALA A 98 7.34 18.06 10.14
CA ALA A 98 7.55 16.72 10.67
C ALA A 98 6.22 15.96 10.89
N ILE A 99 5.11 16.66 11.17
CA ILE A 99 3.76 16.07 11.24
C ILE A 99 3.30 15.57 9.86
N LEU A 100 3.57 16.34 8.80
CA LEU A 100 3.29 15.94 7.42
C LEU A 100 4.11 14.68 7.07
N SER A 101 5.40 14.68 7.39
CA SER A 101 6.31 13.55 7.15
C SER A 101 5.94 12.30 7.96
N TRP A 102 5.55 12.47 9.22
CA TRP A 102 5.05 11.39 10.09
C TRP A 102 3.81 10.72 9.50
N LYS A 103 2.87 11.52 8.98
CA LYS A 103 1.63 11.02 8.36
C LYS A 103 1.89 10.43 6.97
N PHE A 104 2.91 10.89 6.25
CA PHE A 104 3.42 10.21 5.06
C PHE A 104 3.95 8.82 5.40
N CYS A 105 4.85 8.69 6.39
CA CYS A 105 5.37 7.40 6.83
C CYS A 105 4.25 6.43 7.27
N HIS A 106 3.26 6.92 8.03
CA HIS A 106 2.11 6.12 8.43
C HIS A 106 1.26 5.63 7.24
N VAL A 107 0.89 6.52 6.32
CA VAL A 107 0.13 6.13 5.13
C VAL A 107 0.93 5.17 4.25
N LEU A 108 2.23 5.39 4.09
CA LEU A 108 3.12 4.49 3.36
C LEU A 108 3.24 3.10 4.02
N HIS A 109 3.23 3.01 5.35
CA HIS A 109 3.20 1.71 6.04
C HIS A 109 1.90 0.95 5.74
N LYS A 110 0.73 1.61 5.84
CA LYS A 110 -0.57 1.01 5.49
C LYS A 110 -0.65 0.62 4.01
N VAL A 111 -0.15 1.46 3.12
CA VAL A 111 -0.09 1.20 1.67
C VAL A 111 0.84 0.05 1.34
N LEU A 112 1.98 -0.09 2.02
CA LEU A 112 2.84 -1.27 1.92
C LEU A 112 2.12 -2.53 2.41
N ARG A 113 1.50 -2.51 3.60
CA ARG A 113 0.88 -3.68 4.23
C ARG A 113 -0.34 -4.20 3.43
N ASP A 114 -1.26 -3.29 3.09
CA ASP A 114 -2.62 -3.64 2.63
C ASP A 114 -2.83 -3.40 1.11
N GLY A 115 -1.84 -2.83 0.42
CA GLY A 115 -1.91 -2.44 -0.99
C GLY A 115 -1.77 -3.59 -1.99
N HIS A 116 -1.79 -3.26 -3.27
CA HIS A 116 -1.56 -4.24 -4.35
C HIS A 116 -0.12 -4.80 -4.30
N PRO A 117 0.15 -6.08 -4.62
CA PRO A 117 1.50 -6.65 -4.49
C PRO A 117 2.63 -5.87 -5.19
N ASN A 118 2.35 -5.23 -6.32
CA ASN A 118 3.31 -4.39 -7.03
C ASN A 118 3.77 -3.13 -6.26
N VAL A 119 3.02 -2.70 -5.24
CA VAL A 119 3.37 -1.53 -4.40
C VAL A 119 4.77 -1.67 -3.81
N LEU A 120 5.20 -2.88 -3.45
CA LEU A 120 6.56 -3.14 -2.97
C LEU A 120 7.64 -2.71 -3.98
N GLN A 121 7.44 -2.97 -5.27
CA GLN A 121 8.36 -2.55 -6.33
C GLN A 121 8.33 -1.03 -6.53
N ASP A 122 7.15 -0.41 -6.45
CA ASP A 122 7.01 1.05 -6.55
C ASP A 122 7.65 1.78 -5.36
N CYS A 123 7.53 1.24 -4.14
CA CYS A 123 8.22 1.77 -2.96
C CYS A 123 9.74 1.57 -3.04
N GLN A 124 10.21 0.46 -3.62
CA GLN A 124 11.64 0.22 -3.86
C GLN A 124 12.23 1.20 -4.90
N ARG A 125 11.45 1.64 -5.89
CA ARG A 125 11.86 2.72 -6.83
C ARG A 125 12.09 4.07 -6.12
N HIS A 126 11.30 4.35 -5.08
CA HIS A 126 11.38 5.60 -4.30
C HIS A 126 12.21 5.46 -3.00
N ARG A 127 13.06 4.42 -2.90
CA ARG A 127 13.88 4.13 -1.71
C ARG A 127 14.80 5.29 -1.30
N SER A 128 15.29 6.06 -2.28
CA SER A 128 16.09 7.27 -2.04
C SER A 128 15.27 8.35 -1.34
N ASN A 129 14.08 8.70 -1.83
CA ASN A 129 13.23 9.76 -1.27
C ASN A 129 12.78 9.46 0.17
N ILE A 130 12.50 8.18 0.48
CA ILE A 130 12.20 7.73 1.84
C ILE A 130 13.41 7.97 2.77
N ARG A 131 14.62 7.64 2.30
CA ARG A 131 15.86 7.85 3.05
C ARG A 131 16.17 9.33 3.24
N GLU A 132 16.12 10.13 2.18
CA GLU A 132 16.36 11.58 2.19
C GLU A 132 15.43 12.30 3.17
N THR A 133 14.14 11.91 3.19
CA THR A 133 13.17 12.40 4.18
C THR A 133 13.61 12.04 5.60
N GLY A 134 14.06 10.81 5.82
CA GLY A 134 14.56 10.33 7.10
C GLY A 134 15.79 11.09 7.58
N ASP A 135 16.82 11.15 6.74
CA ASP A 135 18.11 11.76 7.05
C ASP A 135 17.97 13.26 7.32
N LEU A 136 17.16 13.98 6.54
CA LEU A 136 16.80 15.38 6.81
C LEU A 136 16.29 15.55 8.25
N TRP A 137 15.26 14.80 8.62
CA TRP A 137 14.65 14.88 9.95
C TRP A 137 15.52 14.30 11.07
N GLY A 138 16.56 13.53 10.75
CA GLY A 138 17.56 13.03 11.70
C GLY A 138 18.61 14.08 12.11
N HIS A 139 18.93 15.04 11.24
CA HIS A 139 19.83 16.16 11.56
C HIS A 139 19.11 17.28 12.32
N LEU A 140 17.78 17.36 12.20
CA LEU A 140 16.94 18.36 12.86
C LEU A 140 16.58 17.91 14.28
N HIS A 141 16.78 18.79 15.26
CA HIS A 141 16.50 18.52 16.67
C HIS A 141 15.00 18.62 17.05
N ASP A 142 14.10 18.25 16.11
CA ASP A 142 12.66 18.22 16.34
C ASP A 142 12.19 16.86 16.89
N ARG A 143 11.18 16.89 17.76
CA ARG A 143 10.63 15.69 18.40
C ARG A 143 9.90 14.79 17.39
N TYR A 144 9.06 15.35 16.50
CA TYR A 144 8.47 14.54 15.44
C TYR A 144 9.53 14.13 14.40
N GLY A 145 10.51 14.98 14.12
CA GLY A 145 11.63 14.68 13.22
C GLY A 145 12.40 13.42 13.62
N GLN A 146 12.73 13.28 14.90
CA GLN A 146 13.34 12.06 15.43
C GLN A 146 12.46 10.81 15.21
N LEU A 147 11.14 10.91 15.41
CA LEU A 147 10.22 9.81 15.13
C LEU A 147 10.15 9.49 13.62
N VAL A 148 10.20 10.51 12.75
CA VAL A 148 10.24 10.34 11.29
C VAL A 148 11.52 9.64 10.86
N ASN A 149 12.70 10.02 11.38
CA ASN A 149 13.97 9.36 11.08
C ASN A 149 13.93 7.86 11.43
N ILE A 150 13.36 7.50 12.58
CA ILE A 150 13.18 6.11 13.01
C ILE A 150 12.18 5.38 12.11
N TYR A 151 11.03 6.00 11.80
CA TYR A 151 10.00 5.37 10.96
C TYR A 151 10.46 5.18 9.51
N THR A 152 11.18 6.13 8.92
CA THR A 152 11.78 5.94 7.59
C THR A 152 12.79 4.81 7.57
N LYS A 153 13.59 4.62 8.64
CA LYS A 153 14.50 3.47 8.75
C LYS A 153 13.74 2.15 8.80
N LEU A 154 12.67 2.06 9.62
CA LEU A 154 11.78 0.91 9.63
C LEU A 154 11.20 0.60 8.24
N LEU A 155 10.65 1.60 7.54
CA LEU A 155 10.08 1.43 6.20
C LEU A 155 11.13 0.93 5.20
N LEU A 156 12.38 1.42 5.30
CA LEU A 156 13.50 0.96 4.48
C LEU A 156 13.91 -0.49 4.81
N THR A 157 13.86 -0.91 6.07
CA THR A 157 14.06 -2.30 6.50
C THR A 157 12.96 -3.20 5.97
N LYS A 158 11.68 -2.85 6.18
CA LYS A 158 10.50 -3.57 5.65
C LYS A 158 10.58 -3.77 4.14
N ILE A 159 10.85 -2.70 3.37
CA ILE A 159 11.01 -2.79 1.91
C ILE A 159 12.20 -3.73 1.55
N SER A 160 13.33 -3.62 2.24
CA SER A 160 14.49 -4.49 1.97
C SER A 160 14.19 -5.97 2.27
N PHE A 161 13.52 -6.25 3.38
CA PHE A 161 13.15 -7.60 3.79
C PHE A 161 12.24 -8.26 2.76
N HIS A 162 11.12 -7.62 2.39
CA HIS A 162 10.17 -8.21 1.44
C HIS A 162 10.70 -8.25 -0.02
N VAL A 163 11.63 -7.36 -0.40
CA VAL A 163 12.32 -7.46 -1.71
C VAL A 163 13.29 -8.64 -1.75
N LYS A 164 13.97 -8.94 -0.63
CA LYS A 164 14.86 -10.12 -0.52
C LYS A 164 14.06 -11.42 -0.39
N HIS A 165 12.96 -11.39 0.35
CA HIS A 165 12.13 -12.55 0.70
C HIS A 165 10.69 -12.41 0.19
N PRO A 166 10.46 -12.51 -1.13
CA PRO A 166 9.13 -12.33 -1.75
C PRO A 166 8.09 -13.39 -1.31
N GLN A 167 8.52 -14.45 -0.63
CA GLN A 167 7.67 -15.46 -0.01
C GLN A 167 6.94 -14.98 1.26
N PHE A 168 7.38 -13.88 1.88
CA PHE A 168 6.60 -13.19 2.92
C PHE A 168 5.90 -11.97 2.31
N PRO A 169 4.55 -11.93 2.26
CA PRO A 169 3.84 -10.75 1.81
C PRO A 169 4.07 -9.57 2.78
N PRO A 170 3.92 -8.31 2.35
CA PRO A 170 4.03 -7.14 3.23
C PRO A 170 3.10 -7.12 4.45
N GLY A 171 2.03 -7.93 4.47
CA GLY A 171 1.21 -8.18 5.66
C GLY A 171 1.86 -9.06 6.73
N LEU A 172 2.97 -9.74 6.41
CA LEU A 172 3.58 -10.81 7.21
C LEU A 172 2.62 -11.95 7.57
N GLU A 173 1.51 -12.11 6.86
CA GLU A 173 0.51 -13.17 7.09
C GLU A 173 0.88 -14.42 6.26
N VAL A 174 1.74 -15.30 6.82
CA VAL A 174 2.03 -16.65 6.28
C VAL A 174 1.77 -17.76 7.31
N SER A 175 1.47 -18.96 6.82
CA SER A 175 1.37 -20.18 7.64
C SER A 175 2.73 -20.74 8.03
N ASP A 176 2.75 -21.57 9.07
CA ASP A 176 3.92 -22.32 9.54
C ASP A 176 4.60 -23.11 8.41
N GLU A 177 3.84 -23.82 7.59
CA GLU A 177 4.35 -24.57 6.42
C GLU A 177 5.10 -23.67 5.43
N MET A 178 4.63 -22.43 5.24
CA MET A 178 5.25 -21.47 4.34
C MET A 178 6.47 -20.82 4.99
N LEU A 179 6.49 -20.60 6.31
CA LEU A 179 7.68 -20.19 7.06
C LEU A 179 8.79 -21.25 6.98
N GLU A 180 8.45 -22.51 7.23
CA GLU A 180 9.39 -23.64 7.21
C GLU A 180 9.95 -23.84 5.80
N LYS A 181 9.10 -23.72 4.77
CA LYS A 181 9.53 -23.69 3.35
C LYS A 181 10.35 -22.44 2.99
N ALA A 182 10.10 -21.30 3.62
CA ALA A 182 10.83 -20.05 3.39
C ALA A 182 12.23 -20.04 4.01
N ALA A 183 12.40 -20.69 5.16
CA ALA A 183 13.69 -20.88 5.83
C ALA A 183 14.53 -21.97 5.13
N GLY A 184 13.86 -23.01 4.62
CA GLY A 184 14.49 -24.13 3.93
C GLY A 184 15.20 -25.10 4.89
N THR A 185 16.04 -25.96 4.34
CA THR A 185 16.77 -27.01 5.08
C THR A 185 18.24 -26.68 5.33
N ASP A 186 18.77 -25.61 4.73
CA ASP A 186 20.14 -25.15 4.98
C ASP A 186 20.15 -24.25 6.22
N VAL A 187 20.84 -24.70 7.26
CA VAL A 187 21.00 -24.01 8.54
C VAL A 187 21.51 -22.57 8.38
N ASN A 188 22.33 -22.30 7.36
CA ASN A 188 22.82 -20.94 7.10
C ASN A 188 21.69 -19.99 6.65
N ASN A 189 20.72 -20.49 5.87
CA ASN A 189 19.56 -19.71 5.46
C ASN A 189 18.59 -19.48 6.62
N ILE A 190 18.36 -20.51 7.46
CA ILE A 190 17.55 -20.39 8.68
C ILE A 190 18.18 -19.35 9.63
N PHE A 191 19.50 -19.41 9.84
CA PHE A 191 20.26 -18.48 10.69
C PHE A 191 20.16 -17.05 10.17
N GLN A 192 20.49 -16.82 8.89
CA GLN A 192 20.43 -15.48 8.29
C GLN A 192 19.02 -14.90 8.23
N LEU A 193 17.99 -15.73 7.97
CA LEU A 193 16.59 -15.30 8.03
C LEU A 193 16.20 -14.89 9.45
N THR A 194 16.68 -15.59 10.47
CA THR A 194 16.40 -15.26 11.89
C THR A 194 17.04 -13.94 12.30
N VAL A 195 18.28 -13.68 11.88
CA VAL A 195 18.94 -12.36 12.05
C VAL A 195 18.13 -11.25 11.40
N GLU A 196 17.65 -11.46 10.17
CA GLU A 196 16.89 -10.43 9.42
C GLU A 196 15.48 -10.20 9.98
N MET A 197 14.84 -11.22 10.55
CA MET A 197 13.60 -11.07 11.32
C MET A 197 13.85 -10.28 12.62
N PHE A 198 14.97 -10.51 13.32
CA PHE A 198 15.35 -9.72 14.50
C PHE A 198 15.67 -8.26 14.15
N ASP A 199 16.37 -7.99 13.04
CA ASP A 199 16.68 -6.63 12.58
C ASP A 199 15.41 -5.83 12.23
N TYR A 200 14.41 -6.50 11.67
CA TYR A 200 13.09 -5.93 11.42
C TYR A 200 12.34 -5.69 12.74
N MET A 201 12.27 -6.68 13.64
CA MET A 201 11.65 -6.53 14.97
C MET A 201 12.26 -5.37 15.77
N ASP A 202 13.59 -5.21 15.73
CA ASP A 202 14.26 -4.09 16.41
C ASP A 202 13.83 -2.73 15.86
N CYS A 203 13.58 -2.62 14.55
CA CYS A 203 13.07 -1.37 13.95
C CYS A 203 11.64 -1.05 14.41
N GLU A 204 10.77 -2.07 14.51
CA GLU A 204 9.39 -1.94 14.96
C GLU A 204 9.31 -1.56 16.45
N LEU A 205 9.97 -2.33 17.31
CA LEU A 205 10.06 -2.04 18.75
C LEU A 205 10.69 -0.66 19.00
N LYS A 206 11.72 -0.28 18.24
CA LYS A 206 12.36 1.03 18.39
C LYS A 206 11.42 2.19 18.08
N LEU A 207 10.50 2.02 17.14
CA LEU A 207 9.48 3.01 16.84
C LEU A 207 8.48 3.14 17.99
N ALA A 208 7.98 2.00 18.51
CA ALA A 208 7.07 1.97 19.66
C ALA A 208 7.68 2.64 20.91
N GLU A 209 8.88 2.21 21.33
CA GLU A 209 9.62 2.78 22.46
C GLU A 209 9.79 4.30 22.34
N SER A 210 10.06 4.78 21.13
CA SER A 210 10.34 6.21 20.87
C SER A 210 9.06 7.04 20.92
N VAL A 211 7.94 6.52 20.40
CA VAL A 211 6.61 7.13 20.56
C VAL A 211 6.22 7.17 22.04
N PHE A 212 6.28 6.05 22.77
CA PHE A 212 5.93 6.01 24.19
C PHE A 212 6.81 6.91 25.05
N ARG A 213 8.13 7.00 24.79
CA ARG A 213 9.05 7.90 25.50
C ARG A 213 8.67 9.37 25.34
N GLN A 214 8.29 9.80 24.13
CA GLN A 214 7.84 11.17 23.90
C GLN A 214 6.48 11.44 24.57
N LEU A 215 5.57 10.46 24.56
CA LEU A 215 4.28 10.56 25.24
C LEU A 215 4.40 10.63 26.77
N ASN A 216 5.29 9.83 27.37
CA ASN A 216 5.55 9.87 28.81
C ASN A 216 6.16 11.22 29.27
N THR A 217 6.80 11.95 28.35
CA THR A 217 7.31 13.32 28.59
C THR A 217 6.19 14.37 28.54
N SER A 218 5.07 14.07 27.87
CA SER A 218 3.86 14.90 27.80
C SER A 218 2.74 14.32 28.67
N MET A 219 2.75 14.64 29.96
CA MET A 219 1.77 14.15 30.93
C MET A 219 0.30 14.37 30.48
N ALA A 220 -0.49 13.30 30.64
CA ALA A 220 -1.95 13.24 30.65
C ALA A 220 -2.74 13.28 29.32
N ILE A 221 -3.90 12.59 29.37
CA ILE A 221 -5.04 12.60 28.43
C ILE A 221 -4.80 11.95 27.05
N SER A 222 -5.12 10.65 26.97
CA SER A 222 -5.22 9.87 25.73
C SER A 222 -6.29 10.34 24.72
N GLN A 223 -7.17 11.27 25.12
CA GLN A 223 -8.20 11.87 24.27
C GLN A 223 -7.68 13.02 23.37
N MET A 224 -6.45 13.50 23.57
CA MET A 224 -5.88 14.56 22.73
C MET A 224 -5.60 14.07 21.31
N SER A 225 -6.02 14.83 20.29
CA SER A 225 -5.79 14.47 18.87
C SER A 225 -4.31 14.34 18.54
N ALA A 226 -3.47 15.14 19.19
CA ALA A 226 -2.01 15.11 19.09
C ALA A 226 -1.41 13.78 19.60
N VAL A 227 -1.91 13.26 20.72
CA VAL A 227 -1.51 11.95 21.27
C VAL A 227 -1.95 10.84 20.32
N GLN A 228 -3.21 10.87 19.87
CA GLN A 228 -3.73 9.91 18.89
C GLN A 228 -3.00 9.98 17.53
N CYS A 229 -2.51 11.15 17.13
CA CYS A 229 -1.69 11.31 15.92
C CYS A 229 -0.33 10.60 16.03
N ARG A 230 0.26 10.53 17.24
CA ARG A 230 1.48 9.76 17.53
C ARG A 230 1.20 8.26 17.72
N LEU A 231 0.08 7.89 18.34
CA LEU A 231 -0.26 6.49 18.62
C LEU A 231 -0.76 5.70 17.40
N ALA A 232 -1.50 6.34 16.47
CA ALA A 232 -2.16 5.63 15.37
C ALA A 232 -1.25 4.69 14.53
N PRO A 233 0.02 5.03 14.23
CA PRO A 233 0.90 4.12 13.48
C PRO A 233 1.29 2.85 14.24
N LEU A 234 1.21 2.86 15.58
CA LEU A 234 1.54 1.68 16.40
C LEU A 234 0.58 0.51 16.18
N ILE A 235 -0.58 0.74 15.55
CA ILE A 235 -1.47 -0.34 15.10
C ILE A 235 -0.73 -1.24 14.10
N GLN A 236 -0.04 -0.66 13.12
CA GLN A 236 0.73 -1.42 12.13
C GLN A 236 1.94 -2.11 12.78
N VAL A 237 2.62 -1.40 13.70
CA VAL A 237 3.75 -1.94 14.49
C VAL A 237 3.33 -3.20 15.25
N ILE A 238 2.19 -3.16 15.96
CA ILE A 238 1.66 -4.32 16.71
C ILE A 238 1.33 -5.49 15.77
N GLN A 239 0.74 -5.22 14.60
CA GLN A 239 0.44 -6.26 13.62
C GLN A 239 1.72 -6.92 13.08
N ASP A 240 2.71 -6.13 12.69
CA ASP A 240 3.99 -6.64 12.17
C ASP A 240 4.78 -7.39 13.26
N CYS A 241 4.91 -6.83 14.47
CA CYS A 241 5.52 -7.50 15.63
C CYS A 241 4.88 -8.85 15.96
N SER A 242 3.54 -8.96 15.90
CA SER A 242 2.82 -10.21 16.21
C SER A 242 3.31 -11.37 15.33
N HIS A 243 3.50 -11.13 14.03
CA HIS A 243 4.01 -12.13 13.10
C HIS A 243 5.51 -12.35 13.26
N LEU A 244 6.31 -11.28 13.38
CA LEU A 244 7.77 -11.38 13.58
C LEU A 244 8.12 -12.16 14.86
N TYR A 245 7.34 -12.02 15.93
CA TYR A 245 7.53 -12.79 17.17
C TYR A 245 7.24 -14.28 16.97
N HIS A 246 6.10 -14.63 16.36
CA HIS A 246 5.77 -16.03 16.04
C HIS A 246 6.84 -16.68 15.15
N TYR A 247 7.34 -15.95 14.15
CA TYR A 247 8.37 -16.45 13.25
C TYR A 247 9.74 -16.59 13.92
N THR A 248 10.17 -15.63 14.75
CA THR A 248 11.42 -15.77 15.50
C THR A 248 11.35 -16.90 16.53
N VAL A 249 10.23 -17.12 17.21
CA VAL A 249 10.02 -18.30 18.08
C VAL A 249 10.20 -19.60 17.30
N LYS A 250 9.49 -19.76 16.17
CA LYS A 250 9.58 -20.95 15.30
C LYS A 250 11.00 -21.19 14.79
N LEU A 251 11.66 -20.15 14.27
CA LEU A 251 13.01 -20.25 13.73
C LEU A 251 14.04 -20.55 14.82
N MET A 252 13.91 -19.98 16.02
CA MET A 252 14.78 -20.29 17.16
C MET A 252 14.66 -21.74 17.62
N PHE A 253 13.45 -22.32 17.64
CA PHE A 253 13.29 -23.77 17.88
C PHE A 253 13.97 -24.63 16.82
N ASN A 254 13.83 -24.26 15.53
CA ASN A 254 14.48 -24.95 14.42
C ASN A 254 16.01 -24.89 14.55
N LEU A 255 16.58 -23.70 14.75
CA LEU A 255 18.01 -23.50 14.98
C LEU A 255 18.52 -24.33 16.17
N HIS A 256 17.81 -24.34 17.30
CA HIS A 256 18.18 -25.15 18.47
C HIS A 256 18.07 -26.67 18.25
N SER A 257 17.38 -27.13 17.21
CA SER A 257 17.38 -28.54 16.79
C SER A 257 18.59 -28.93 15.93
N CYS A 258 19.29 -27.94 15.33
CA CYS A 258 20.40 -28.15 14.40
C CYS A 258 21.77 -27.66 14.91
N LEU A 259 21.81 -26.74 15.89
CA LEU A 259 23.04 -26.09 16.36
C LEU A 259 23.18 -26.11 17.90
N PRO A 260 24.42 -26.18 18.43
CA PRO A 260 24.69 -26.02 19.85
C PRO A 260 24.21 -24.67 20.40
N ALA A 261 23.80 -24.65 21.67
CA ALA A 261 23.32 -23.44 22.34
C ALA A 261 24.35 -22.30 22.35
N ASP A 262 25.64 -22.63 22.47
CA ASP A 262 26.74 -21.66 22.49
C ASP A 262 26.89 -20.93 21.14
N THR A 263 26.74 -21.66 20.04
CA THR A 263 26.72 -21.09 18.67
C THR A 263 25.56 -20.12 18.47
N LEU A 264 24.46 -20.34 19.20
CA LEU A 264 23.25 -19.52 19.14
C LEU A 264 23.19 -18.43 20.22
N GLN A 265 24.24 -18.23 21.03
CA GLN A 265 24.17 -17.34 22.20
C GLN A 265 23.72 -15.92 21.83
N GLY A 266 24.30 -15.30 20.81
CA GLY A 266 23.87 -13.97 20.34
C GLY A 266 22.45 -13.91 19.77
N HIS A 267 21.90 -15.03 19.27
CA HIS A 267 20.48 -15.11 18.88
C HIS A 267 19.57 -15.19 20.11
N ARG A 268 19.96 -15.98 21.12
CA ARG A 268 19.25 -16.09 22.41
C ARG A 268 19.22 -14.74 23.12
N ASP A 269 20.33 -14.01 23.14
CA ASP A 269 20.43 -12.71 23.78
C ASP A 269 19.54 -11.66 23.10
N ARG A 270 19.53 -11.58 21.76
CA ARG A 270 18.58 -10.72 21.02
C ARG A 270 17.13 -11.12 21.26
N PHE A 271 16.81 -12.42 21.24
CA PHE A 271 15.45 -12.89 21.54
C PHE A 271 15.02 -12.50 22.97
N HIS A 272 15.89 -12.68 23.96
CA HIS A 272 15.61 -12.30 25.36
C HIS A 272 15.62 -10.78 25.60
N GLU A 273 16.28 -9.97 24.77
CA GLU A 273 16.13 -8.52 24.78
C GLU A 273 14.78 -8.09 24.18
N GLN A 274 14.44 -8.58 22.99
CA GLN A 274 13.19 -8.22 22.31
C GLN A 274 11.94 -8.71 23.06
N PHE A 275 11.98 -9.89 23.68
CA PHE A 275 10.89 -10.41 24.52
C PHE A 275 10.60 -9.56 25.78
N ARG A 276 11.51 -8.66 26.17
CA ARG A 276 11.35 -7.78 27.35
C ARG A 276 10.93 -6.34 27.01
N ARG A 277 10.72 -6.01 25.74
CA ARG A 277 10.50 -4.64 25.22
C ARG A 277 9.06 -4.44 24.72
#